data_AF-A0A2E6WTK4-F1
#
_entry.id   AF-A0A2E6WTK4-F1
#
_cell.length_a   1.000
_cell.length_b   1.000
_cell.length_c   1.000
_cell.angle_alpha   90.00
_cell.angle_beta   90.00
_cell.angle_gamma   90.00
#
_symmetry.space_group_name_H-M   'P 1'
#
loop_
_entity.id
_entity.type
_entity.pdbx_description
1 polymer ?
#
loop_
_entity_poly.entity_id
_entity_poly.type
_entity_poly.pdbx_seq_one_letter_code
_entity_poly.pdbx_strand_id
1 'polypeptide(L)'
;MAISYIGNIPNAHIRDHQRKRLYEAEEECSFWNNITVLSINNIKHLVGSISEWAEIKPPTIILEGHIYVYATQDAIVLPYTGTQTLPFICHEMSHVINYNSTDADHHGRNFASTYLKVVRQFIGLKSYRELLGSFRKHKVKYRRRKIEIKIPKVMDMKNGRKAFNSVSIEDQSCKVCRILSNNDVAEIEKQIA
;
A
#
# COMPACT_ATOMS: atom_id res chain seq x y z
N MET A 1 25.01 -27.38 3.32
CA MET A 1 24.25 -26.86 4.48
C MET A 1 23.53 -25.61 4.02
N ALA A 2 22.20 -25.65 3.94
CA ALA A 2 21.42 -24.46 3.56
C ALA A 2 21.43 -23.49 4.75
N ILE A 3 22.09 -22.36 4.58
CA ILE A 3 22.10 -21.29 5.58
C ILE A 3 20.69 -20.71 5.59
N SER A 4 19.85 -21.13 6.55
CA SER A 4 18.48 -20.64 6.73
C SER A 4 18.43 -19.24 7.38
N TYR A 5 19.48 -18.45 7.19
CA TYR A 5 19.55 -17.09 7.70
C TYR A 5 18.73 -16.20 6.76
N ILE A 6 17.43 -16.15 7.03
CA ILE A 6 16.59 -15.02 6.61
C ILE A 6 17.24 -13.80 7.27
N GLY A 7 17.66 -12.81 6.49
CA GLY A 7 18.52 -11.70 6.94
C GLY A 7 17.99 -10.87 8.11
N ASN A 8 18.49 -9.64 8.29
CA ASN A 8 18.08 -8.78 9.40
C ASN A 8 16.67 -8.16 9.14
N ILE A 9 15.64 -9.00 9.06
CA ILE A 9 14.24 -8.56 8.89
C ILE A 9 13.80 -7.86 10.18
N PRO A 10 13.48 -6.56 10.12
CA PRO A 10 12.99 -5.85 11.28
C PRO A 10 11.74 -6.51 11.84
N ASN A 11 11.68 -6.64 13.17
CA ASN A 11 10.51 -7.17 13.88
C ASN A 11 10.11 -8.62 13.52
N ALA A 12 11.02 -9.44 12.96
CA ALA A 12 10.73 -10.85 12.66
C ALA A 12 10.32 -11.69 13.89
N HIS A 13 10.73 -11.26 15.09
CA HIS A 13 10.35 -11.88 16.36
C HIS A 13 8.95 -11.47 16.86
N ILE A 14 8.36 -10.42 16.29
CA ILE A 14 7.03 -9.92 16.68
C ILE A 14 5.96 -10.69 15.90
N ARG A 15 4.92 -11.13 16.61
CA ARG A 15 3.81 -11.84 15.98
C ARG A 15 3.10 -10.96 14.97
N ASP A 16 3.00 -11.45 13.74
CA ASP A 16 2.23 -10.79 12.69
C ASP A 16 0.74 -11.12 12.78
N HIS A 17 -0.03 -10.20 13.36
CA HIS A 17 -1.47 -10.36 13.54
C HIS A 17 -2.31 -10.06 12.29
N GLN A 18 -1.71 -9.46 11.25
CA GLN A 18 -2.43 -9.02 10.04
C GLN A 18 -2.10 -9.84 8.79
N ARG A 19 -0.97 -10.56 8.78
CA ARG A 19 -0.49 -11.39 7.66
C ARG A 19 -1.61 -12.15 6.95
N LYS A 20 -2.40 -12.93 7.70
CA LYS A 20 -3.49 -13.73 7.14
C LYS A 20 -4.50 -12.87 6.36
N ARG A 21 -4.96 -11.76 6.96
CA ARG A 21 -5.93 -10.85 6.33
C ARG A 21 -5.36 -10.15 5.11
N LEU A 22 -4.06 -9.86 5.12
CA LEU A 22 -3.38 -9.21 4.02
C LEU A 22 -3.29 -10.14 2.82
N TYR A 23 -2.85 -11.39 3.03
CA TYR A 23 -2.80 -12.39 1.95
C TYR A 23 -4.18 -12.78 1.43
N GLU A 24 -5.17 -12.96 2.31
CA GLU A 24 -6.57 -13.17 1.89
C GLU A 24 -7.08 -11.99 1.02
N ALA A 25 -6.60 -10.77 1.28
CA ALA A 25 -6.96 -9.62 0.47
C ALA A 25 -6.22 -9.57 -0.88
N GLU A 26 -4.96 -9.99 -0.92
CA GLU A 26 -4.15 -10.08 -2.14
C GLU A 26 -4.71 -11.13 -3.10
N GLU A 27 -5.09 -12.30 -2.60
CA GLU A 27 -5.67 -13.41 -3.38
C GLU A 27 -6.93 -13.01 -4.17
N GLU A 28 -7.68 -12.00 -3.71
CA GLU A 28 -8.86 -11.49 -4.41
C GLU A 28 -8.55 -10.47 -5.52
N CYS A 29 -7.31 -10.00 -5.63
CA CYS A 29 -6.98 -8.93 -6.56
C CYS A 29 -6.52 -9.49 -7.92
N SER A 30 -7.11 -9.00 -9.00
CA SER A 30 -6.90 -9.58 -10.34
C SER A 30 -5.46 -9.43 -10.86
N PHE A 31 -4.72 -8.45 -10.35
CA PHE A 31 -3.31 -8.25 -10.72
C PHE A 31 -2.37 -9.33 -10.18
N TRP A 32 -2.83 -10.22 -9.27
CA TRP A 32 -2.12 -11.43 -8.88
C TRP A 32 -2.39 -12.63 -9.80
N ASN A 33 -3.43 -12.56 -10.65
CA ASN A 33 -3.84 -13.68 -11.51
C ASN A 33 -3.13 -13.70 -12.86
N ASN A 34 -2.74 -12.54 -13.38
CA ASN A 34 -2.07 -12.41 -14.68
C ASN A 34 -0.65 -11.88 -14.48
N ILE A 35 0.26 -12.77 -14.11
CA ILE A 35 1.66 -12.42 -13.83
C ILE A 35 2.55 -12.62 -15.04
N THR A 36 3.30 -11.58 -15.39
CA THR A 36 4.39 -11.65 -16.38
C THR A 36 5.72 -11.65 -15.64
N VAL A 37 6.54 -12.67 -15.89
CA VAL A 37 7.92 -12.73 -15.38
C VAL A 37 8.75 -11.65 -16.08
N LEU A 38 9.45 -10.84 -15.29
CA LEU A 38 10.27 -9.74 -15.77
C LEU A 38 11.69 -10.23 -16.07
N SER A 39 12.34 -9.60 -17.06
CA SER A 39 13.78 -9.77 -17.27
C SER A 39 14.57 -9.11 -16.15
N ILE A 40 15.81 -9.54 -15.92
CA ILE A 40 16.70 -8.96 -14.90
C ILE A 40 16.83 -7.43 -15.04
N ASN A 41 16.92 -6.93 -16.28
CA ASN A 41 16.99 -5.49 -16.55
C ASN A 41 15.70 -4.77 -16.13
N ASN A 42 14.54 -5.37 -16.41
CA ASN A 42 13.25 -4.82 -16.00
C ASN A 42 13.06 -4.87 -14.47
N ILE A 43 13.55 -5.91 -13.80
CA ILE A 43 13.56 -5.99 -12.33
C ILE A 43 14.41 -4.84 -11.75
N LYS A 44 15.65 -4.68 -12.24
CA LYS A 44 16.56 -3.60 -11.81
C LYS A 44 15.95 -2.22 -12.02
N HIS A 45 15.37 -1.99 -13.20
CA HIS A 45 14.70 -0.75 -13.52
C HIS A 45 13.53 -0.48 -12.57
N LEU A 46 12.64 -1.46 -12.37
CA LEU A 46 11.47 -1.30 -11.49
C LEU A 46 11.88 -1.05 -10.03
N VAL A 47 12.82 -1.83 -9.49
CA VAL A 47 13.34 -1.62 -8.13
C VAL A 47 13.97 -0.23 -8.01
N GLY A 48 14.74 0.20 -9.01
CA GLY A 48 15.30 1.55 -9.08
C GLY A 48 14.23 2.65 -9.06
N SER A 49 13.23 2.55 -9.93
CA SER A 49 12.13 3.54 -10.01
C SER A 49 11.31 3.61 -8.72
N ILE A 50 11.04 2.47 -8.07
CA ILE A 50 10.34 2.46 -6.78
C ILE A 50 11.20 3.12 -5.70
N SER A 51 12.51 2.84 -5.69
CA SER A 51 13.44 3.41 -4.71
C SER A 51 13.58 4.92 -4.87
N GLU A 52 13.70 5.41 -6.10
CA GLU A 52 13.73 6.84 -6.43
C GLU A 52 12.43 7.54 -6.00
N TRP A 53 11.28 6.97 -6.37
CA TRP A 53 9.98 7.51 -5.98
C TRP A 53 9.77 7.57 -4.46
N ALA A 54 10.34 6.61 -3.72
CA ALA A 54 10.27 6.57 -2.27
C ALA A 54 11.41 7.31 -1.56
N GLU A 55 12.33 7.94 -2.31
CA GLU A 55 13.50 8.65 -1.79
C GLU A 55 14.38 7.77 -0.87
N ILE A 56 14.51 6.49 -1.20
CA ILE A 56 15.39 5.54 -0.50
C ILE A 56 16.54 5.08 -1.39
N LYS A 57 17.63 4.63 -0.75
CA LYS A 57 18.70 3.95 -1.47
C LYS A 57 18.16 2.65 -2.08
N PRO A 58 18.46 2.34 -3.36
CA PRO A 58 18.05 1.07 -3.96
C PRO A 58 18.58 -0.14 -3.17
N PRO A 59 17.73 -1.12 -2.84
CA PRO A 59 18.15 -2.33 -2.15
C PRO A 59 18.97 -3.23 -3.08
N THR A 60 19.79 -4.09 -2.49
CA THR A 60 20.46 -5.20 -3.18
C THR A 60 19.41 -6.18 -3.69
N ILE A 61 19.49 -6.52 -4.97
CA ILE A 61 18.58 -7.50 -5.59
C ILE A 61 19.26 -8.87 -5.56
N ILE A 62 18.64 -9.83 -4.88
CA ILE A 62 19.14 -11.20 -4.77
C ILE A 62 18.16 -12.13 -5.50
N LEU A 63 18.63 -12.80 -6.56
CA LEU A 63 17.78 -13.62 -7.44
C LEU A 63 17.98 -15.13 -7.27
N GLU A 64 18.95 -15.56 -6.45
CA GLU A 64 19.32 -16.96 -6.27
C GLU A 64 19.87 -17.22 -4.86
N GLY A 65 20.06 -18.49 -4.49
CA GLY A 65 20.71 -18.89 -3.24
C GLY A 65 19.81 -18.89 -1.98
N HIS A 66 18.53 -18.56 -2.12
CA HIS A 66 17.54 -18.57 -1.04
C HIS A 66 16.31 -19.41 -1.37
N ILE A 67 15.62 -19.88 -0.34
CA ILE A 67 14.40 -20.70 -0.49
C ILE A 67 13.10 -19.91 -0.28
N TYR A 68 13.19 -18.67 0.20
CA TYR A 68 12.04 -17.83 0.51
C TYR A 68 12.14 -16.48 -0.18
N VAL A 69 10.99 -15.93 -0.55
CA VAL A 69 10.84 -14.51 -0.93
C VAL A 69 10.77 -13.69 0.35
N TYR A 70 11.57 -12.63 0.42
CA TYR A 70 11.50 -11.68 1.52
C TYR A 70 12.23 -10.37 1.17
N ALA A 71 12.00 -9.37 1.99
CA ALA A 71 12.72 -8.11 1.97
C ALA A 71 13.29 -7.78 3.35
N THR A 72 14.35 -7.00 3.34
CA THR A 72 14.96 -6.35 4.51
C THR A 72 15.03 -4.84 4.23
N GLN A 73 15.69 -4.08 5.10
CA GLN A 73 15.89 -2.65 4.86
C GLN A 73 16.73 -2.37 3.59
N ASP A 74 17.65 -3.26 3.24
CA ASP A 74 18.67 -3.04 2.22
C ASP A 74 18.75 -4.15 1.15
N ALA A 75 17.84 -5.13 1.19
CA ALA A 75 17.76 -6.19 0.19
C ALA A 75 16.33 -6.61 -0.14
N ILE A 76 16.13 -7.03 -1.39
CA ILE A 76 14.95 -7.71 -1.91
C ILE A 76 15.38 -9.07 -2.48
N VAL A 77 14.74 -10.15 -2.04
CA VAL A 77 15.11 -11.53 -2.39
C VAL A 77 13.99 -12.19 -3.18
N LEU A 78 14.26 -12.50 -4.45
CA LEU A 78 13.31 -13.05 -5.44
C LEU A 78 13.89 -14.33 -6.07
N PRO A 79 14.01 -15.41 -5.29
CA PRO A 79 14.85 -16.56 -5.64
C PRO A 79 14.28 -17.45 -6.77
N TYR A 80 13.01 -17.24 -7.13
CA TYR A 80 12.33 -18.05 -8.14
C TYR A 80 11.80 -17.17 -9.26
N THR A 81 11.85 -17.65 -10.51
CA THR A 81 11.33 -16.91 -11.66
C THR A 81 9.86 -16.50 -11.50
N GLY A 82 9.02 -17.33 -10.87
CA GLY A 82 7.62 -17.01 -10.56
C GLY A 82 7.43 -15.85 -9.57
N THR A 83 8.47 -15.47 -8.84
CA THR A 83 8.48 -14.36 -7.88
C THR A 83 9.05 -13.07 -8.48
N GLN A 84 9.62 -13.16 -9.69
CA GLN A 84 10.22 -12.04 -10.41
C GLN A 84 9.17 -11.30 -11.25
N THR A 85 8.07 -10.91 -10.62
CA THR A 85 6.90 -10.33 -11.27
C THR A 85 6.54 -9.00 -10.63
N LEU A 86 5.79 -8.16 -11.36
CA LEU A 86 5.40 -6.83 -10.88
C LEU A 86 4.71 -6.85 -9.50
N PRO A 87 3.72 -7.74 -9.21
CA PRO A 87 3.07 -7.78 -7.89
C PRO A 87 4.01 -8.15 -6.75
N PHE A 88 4.85 -9.18 -6.93
CA PHE A 88 5.84 -9.60 -5.93
C PHE A 88 6.85 -8.48 -5.65
N ILE A 89 7.40 -7.85 -6.70
CA ILE A 89 8.35 -6.74 -6.53
C ILE A 89 7.69 -5.56 -5.81
N CYS A 90 6.44 -5.21 -6.15
CA CYS A 90 5.71 -4.16 -5.46
C CYS A 90 5.47 -4.50 -3.97
N HIS A 91 5.13 -5.75 -3.67
CA HIS A 91 4.93 -6.22 -2.29
C HIS A 91 6.24 -6.12 -1.49
N GLU A 92 7.32 -6.73 -1.99
CA GLU A 92 8.59 -6.76 -1.28
C GLU A 92 9.23 -5.36 -1.18
N MET A 93 9.14 -4.52 -2.22
CA MET A 93 9.60 -3.12 -2.12
C MET A 93 8.79 -2.32 -1.10
N SER A 94 7.51 -2.67 -0.86
CA SER A 94 6.73 -2.02 0.20
C SER A 94 7.28 -2.35 1.58
N HIS A 95 7.83 -3.56 1.78
CA HIS A 95 8.58 -3.88 2.99
C HIS A 95 9.88 -3.07 3.08
N VAL A 96 10.68 -3.01 2.01
CA VAL A 96 11.93 -2.23 1.98
C VAL A 96 11.68 -0.77 2.38
N ILE A 97 10.67 -0.13 1.77
CA ILE A 97 10.29 1.25 2.10
C ILE A 97 9.85 1.36 3.56
N ASN A 98 9.00 0.44 4.03
CA ASN A 98 8.48 0.48 5.40
C ASN A 98 9.59 0.30 6.44
N TYR A 99 10.57 -0.56 6.17
CA TYR A 99 11.72 -0.81 7.03
C TYR A 99 12.73 0.33 7.08
N ASN A 100 12.74 1.19 6.06
CA ASN A 100 13.51 2.44 6.09
C ASN A 100 12.76 3.60 6.79
N SER A 101 11.56 3.35 7.33
CA SER A 101 10.78 4.34 8.08
C SER A 101 10.97 4.20 9.60
N THR A 102 10.66 5.26 10.35
CA THR A 102 10.78 5.28 11.82
C THR A 102 9.77 4.39 12.54
N ASP A 103 8.63 4.08 11.91
CA ASP A 103 7.52 3.32 12.50
C ASP A 103 7.40 1.93 11.83
N ALA A 104 8.50 1.31 11.46
CA ALA A 104 8.49 0.05 10.72
C ALA A 104 7.64 -1.05 11.40
N ASP A 105 6.75 -1.66 10.62
CA ASP A 105 5.99 -2.86 10.99
C ASP A 105 6.17 -3.95 9.91
N HIS A 106 5.74 -5.20 10.16
CA HIS A 106 5.86 -6.24 9.14
C HIS A 106 4.71 -6.14 8.13
N HIS A 107 3.50 -6.62 8.47
CA HIS A 107 2.27 -6.37 7.71
C HIS A 107 1.28 -5.44 8.45
N GLY A 108 1.80 -4.47 9.19
CA GLY A 108 1.01 -3.57 10.02
C GLY A 108 0.35 -2.42 9.24
N ARG A 109 0.00 -1.34 9.96
CA ARG A 109 -0.68 -0.18 9.35
C ARG A 109 0.22 0.58 8.39
N ASN A 110 1.52 0.63 8.67
CA ASN A 110 2.47 1.39 7.88
C ASN A 110 2.77 0.63 6.59
N PHE A 111 3.05 -0.68 6.67
CA PHE A 111 3.19 -1.53 5.50
C PHE A 111 1.97 -1.46 4.60
N ALA A 112 0.76 -1.71 5.13
CA ALA A 112 -0.45 -1.73 4.33
C ALA A 112 -0.73 -0.37 3.65
N SER A 113 -0.39 0.74 4.30
CA SER A 113 -0.47 2.07 3.70
C SER A 113 0.55 2.30 2.60
N THR A 114 1.79 1.89 2.81
CA THR A 114 2.86 1.96 1.81
C THR A 114 2.52 1.11 0.60
N TYR A 115 2.06 -0.12 0.82
CA TYR A 115 1.70 -1.05 -0.24
C TYR A 115 0.57 -0.51 -1.13
N LEU A 116 -0.47 0.09 -0.55
CA LEU A 116 -1.51 0.78 -1.33
C LEU A 116 -0.93 1.90 -2.22
N LYS A 117 0.03 2.69 -1.74
CA LYS A 117 0.66 3.75 -2.53
C LYS A 117 1.51 3.19 -3.67
N VAL A 118 2.33 2.18 -3.38
CA VAL A 118 3.17 1.49 -4.38
C VAL A 118 2.29 0.87 -5.47
N VAL A 119 1.24 0.14 -5.11
CA VAL A 119 0.31 -0.46 -6.07
C VAL A 119 -0.36 0.61 -6.94
N ARG A 120 -0.80 1.74 -6.34
CA ARG A 120 -1.37 2.85 -7.11
C ARG A 120 -0.39 3.40 -8.15
N GLN A 121 0.87 3.59 -7.75
CA GLN A 121 1.89 4.22 -8.56
C GLN A 121 2.43 3.30 -9.67
N PHE A 122 2.72 2.04 -9.34
CA PHE A 122 3.50 1.14 -10.21
C PHE A 122 2.67 0.04 -10.89
N ILE A 123 1.49 -0.28 -10.36
CA ILE A 123 0.56 -1.23 -11.01
C ILE A 123 -0.61 -0.47 -11.64
N GLY A 124 -1.13 0.54 -10.94
CA GLY A 124 -2.09 1.50 -11.46
C GLY A 124 -3.37 1.65 -10.63
N LEU A 125 -4.18 2.63 -11.03
CA LEU A 125 -5.36 3.06 -10.29
C LEU A 125 -6.42 1.96 -10.14
N LYS A 126 -6.59 1.10 -11.15
CA LYS A 126 -7.53 -0.03 -11.11
C LYS A 126 -7.13 -1.02 -10.02
N SER A 127 -5.88 -1.50 -10.05
CA SER A 127 -5.31 -2.43 -9.07
C SER A 127 -5.34 -1.87 -7.65
N TYR A 128 -5.06 -0.57 -7.49
CA TYR A 128 -5.22 0.11 -6.20
C TYR A 128 -6.65 0.07 -5.67
N ARG A 129 -7.65 0.32 -6.53
CA ARG A 129 -9.07 0.29 -6.13
C ARG A 129 -9.51 -1.12 -5.74
N GLU A 130 -9.05 -2.13 -6.48
CA GLU A 130 -9.27 -3.55 -6.14
C GLU A 130 -8.66 -3.87 -4.77
N LEU A 131 -7.38 -3.57 -4.57
CA LEU A 131 -6.68 -3.84 -3.31
C LEU A 131 -7.31 -3.09 -2.13
N LEU A 132 -7.67 -1.82 -2.31
CA LEU A 132 -8.34 -1.03 -1.28
C LEU A 132 -9.73 -1.59 -0.92
N GLY A 133 -10.48 -2.05 -1.91
CA GLY A 133 -11.75 -2.73 -1.72
C GLY A 133 -11.57 -4.02 -0.92
N SER A 134 -10.60 -4.83 -1.32
CA SER A 134 -10.26 -6.10 -0.67
C SER A 134 -9.77 -5.89 0.77
N PHE A 135 -8.91 -4.90 1.03
CA PHE A 135 -8.47 -4.51 2.37
C PHE A 135 -9.65 -4.15 3.28
N ARG A 136 -10.69 -3.47 2.76
CA ARG A 136 -11.90 -3.14 3.52
C ARG A 136 -12.70 -4.40 3.85
N LYS A 137 -12.85 -5.32 2.88
CA LYS A 137 -13.56 -6.61 3.05
C LYS A 137 -12.90 -7.46 4.13
N HIS A 138 -11.57 -7.61 4.07
CA HIS A 138 -10.77 -8.43 4.99
C HIS A 138 -10.33 -7.70 6.27
N LYS A 139 -10.81 -6.47 6.47
CA LYS A 139 -10.53 -5.66 7.65
C LYS A 139 -9.03 -5.43 7.91
N VAL A 140 -8.23 -5.37 6.85
CA VAL A 140 -6.81 -4.97 6.90
C VAL A 140 -6.75 -3.53 7.41
N LYS A 141 -5.89 -3.29 8.41
CA LYS A 141 -5.68 -1.99 9.01
C LYS A 141 -4.56 -1.28 8.25
N TYR A 142 -4.88 -0.11 7.72
CA TYR A 142 -3.94 0.82 7.08
C TYR A 142 -4.19 2.22 7.63
N ARG A 143 -3.18 3.10 7.59
CA ARG A 143 -3.40 4.53 7.84
C ARG A 143 -4.20 5.13 6.69
N ARG A 144 -5.41 5.59 7.01
CA ARG A 144 -6.20 6.39 6.08
C ARG A 144 -5.51 7.74 5.91
N ARG A 145 -5.23 8.12 4.67
CA ARG A 145 -4.80 9.50 4.39
C ARG A 145 -5.93 10.43 4.81
N LYS A 146 -5.62 11.51 5.54
CA LYS A 146 -6.51 12.66 5.60
C LYS A 146 -6.52 13.23 4.18
N ILE A 147 -7.62 13.01 3.46
CA ILE A 147 -7.79 13.61 2.14
C ILE A 147 -8.02 15.09 2.40
N GLU A 148 -7.18 15.95 1.85
CA GLU A 148 -7.47 17.37 1.80
C GLU A 148 -8.58 17.60 0.78
N ILE A 149 -9.56 18.37 1.22
CA ILE A 149 -10.89 18.43 0.63
C ILE A 149 -11.01 19.81 0.00
N LYS A 150 -11.28 19.90 -1.30
CA LYS A 150 -11.60 21.21 -1.90
C LYS A 150 -12.97 21.66 -1.37
N ILE A 151 -13.12 22.95 -1.05
CA ILE A 151 -14.27 23.60 -0.37
C ILE A 151 -15.53 22.71 -0.39
N PRO A 152 -15.87 22.05 0.73
CA PRO A 152 -16.92 21.05 0.76
C PRO A 152 -18.30 21.68 0.48
N LYS A 153 -19.10 21.07 -0.40
CA LYS A 153 -20.52 21.43 -0.53
C LYS A 153 -21.32 20.65 0.50
N VAL A 154 -21.97 21.35 1.43
CA VAL A 154 -22.93 20.76 2.35
C VAL A 154 -24.19 20.38 1.57
N MET A 155 -24.75 19.22 1.87
CA MET A 155 -25.96 18.67 1.26
C MET A 155 -26.88 18.14 2.34
N ASP A 156 -28.19 18.38 2.19
CA ASP A 156 -29.20 17.75 3.01
C ASP A 156 -29.53 16.35 2.47
N MET A 157 -29.49 15.37 3.36
CA MET A 157 -29.89 14.00 3.04
C MET A 157 -31.40 13.84 3.24
N LYS A 158 -32.00 12.86 2.53
CA LYS A 158 -33.45 12.54 2.62
C LYS A 158 -33.94 12.22 4.05
N ASN A 159 -33.03 11.88 4.98
CA ASN A 159 -33.33 11.56 6.38
C ASN A 159 -33.10 12.74 7.34
N GLY A 160 -32.96 13.97 6.83
CA GLY A 160 -32.75 15.17 7.64
C GLY A 160 -31.32 15.34 8.19
N ARG A 161 -30.39 14.43 7.87
CA ARG A 161 -28.96 14.59 8.23
C ARG A 161 -28.23 15.45 7.20
N LYS A 162 -27.25 16.22 7.65
CA LYS A 162 -26.31 16.92 6.76
C LYS A 162 -25.13 16.01 6.42
N ALA A 163 -24.72 16.03 5.17
CA ALA A 163 -23.47 15.45 4.71
C ALA A 163 -22.70 16.53 3.95
N PHE A 164 -21.40 16.33 3.76
CA PHE A 164 -20.72 17.06 2.69
C PHE A 164 -20.35 16.12 1.56
N ASN A 165 -20.31 16.70 0.36
CA ASN A 165 -19.73 16.09 -0.81
C ASN A 165 -18.57 16.97 -1.28
N SER A 166 -17.46 16.32 -1.59
CA SER A 166 -16.30 16.99 -2.14
C SER A 166 -15.49 16.04 -3.01
N VAL A 167 -14.48 16.58 -3.67
CA VAL A 167 -13.47 15.88 -4.43
C VAL A 167 -12.12 16.06 -3.73
N SER A 168 -11.31 15.00 -3.74
CA SER A 168 -9.90 15.11 -3.32
C SER A 168 -9.19 16.18 -4.14
N ILE A 169 -8.38 17.03 -3.50
CA ILE A 169 -7.52 17.99 -4.19
C ILE A 169 -6.56 17.28 -5.16
N GLU A 170 -6.05 16.11 -4.76
CA GLU A 170 -5.04 15.35 -5.50
C GLU A 170 -5.62 14.44 -6.59
N ASP A 171 -6.89 14.08 -6.50
CA ASP A 171 -7.57 13.18 -7.43
C ASP A 171 -9.03 13.59 -7.56
N GLN A 172 -9.33 14.41 -8.56
CA GLN A 172 -10.66 14.95 -8.78
C GLN A 172 -11.71 13.87 -9.12
N SER A 173 -11.28 12.63 -9.45
CA SER A 173 -12.18 11.49 -9.62
C SER A 173 -12.62 10.86 -8.29
N CYS A 174 -11.92 11.17 -7.19
CA CYS A 174 -12.20 10.65 -5.86
C CYS A 174 -13.23 11.51 -5.14
N LYS A 175 -14.51 11.11 -5.22
CA LYS A 175 -15.61 11.72 -4.47
C LYS A 175 -15.55 11.29 -3.01
N VAL A 176 -15.56 12.26 -2.11
CA VAL A 176 -15.62 12.07 -0.66
C VAL A 176 -17.00 12.52 -0.20
N CYS A 177 -17.78 11.56 0.30
CA CYS A 177 -19.04 11.83 0.97
C CYS A 177 -18.92 11.38 2.42
N ARG A 178 -19.16 12.29 3.36
CA ARG A 178 -19.15 11.99 4.78
C ARG A 178 -20.32 12.67 5.47
N ILE A 179 -21.01 11.89 6.29
CA ILE A 179 -22.08 12.37 7.16
C ILE A 179 -21.44 13.24 8.24
N LEU A 180 -22.00 14.43 8.44
CA LEU A 180 -21.50 15.41 9.38
C LEU A 180 -22.18 15.23 10.74
N SER A 181 -21.40 15.38 11.81
CA SER A 181 -21.97 15.70 13.12
C SER A 181 -22.34 17.19 13.19
N ASN A 182 -23.15 17.59 14.16
CA ASN A 182 -23.52 19.00 14.33
C ASN A 182 -22.30 19.93 14.51
N ASN A 183 -21.24 19.43 15.16
CA ASN A 183 -19.99 20.18 15.33
C ASN A 183 -19.24 20.33 14.00
N ASP A 184 -19.20 19.27 13.18
CA ASP A 184 -18.54 19.32 11.87
C ASP A 184 -19.27 20.28 10.91
N VAL A 185 -20.60 20.39 11.01
CA VAL A 185 -21.40 21.34 10.22
C VAL A 185 -21.00 22.78 10.54
N ALA A 186 -20.94 23.14 11.82
CA ALA A 186 -20.61 24.50 12.25
C ALA A 186 -19.18 24.90 11.87
N GLU A 187 -18.23 23.96 11.90
CA GLU A 187 -16.83 24.21 11.51
C GLU A 187 -16.68 24.39 10.00
N ILE A 188 -17.43 23.63 9.19
CA ILE A 188 -17.45 23.79 7.73
C ILE A 188 -18.15 25.08 7.30
N GLU A 189 -19.28 25.42 7.92
CA GLU A 189 -20.01 26.66 7.63
C GLU A 189 -19.14 27.90 7.88
N LYS A 190 -18.26 27.87 8.90
CA LYS A 190 -17.26 28.91 9.17
C LYS A 190 -16.15 29.03 8.12
N GLN A 191 -15.87 27.98 7.36
CA GLN A 191 -14.85 27.99 6.30
C GLN A 191 -15.41 28.42 4.94
N ILE A 192 -16.75 28.45 4.81
CA ILE A 192 -17.47 28.86 3.59
C ILE A 192 -17.90 30.33 3.67
N ALA A 193 -18.08 30.88 4.87
CA ALA A 193 -18.36 32.29 5.13
C ALA A 193 -17.10 33.16 5.02
#